data_AF-A0A7W0ZSD1-F1
#
_entry.id   AF-A0A7W0ZSD1-F1
#
_cell.length_a   1.000
_cell.length_b   1.000
_cell.length_c   1.000
_cell.angle_alpha   90.00
_cell.angle_beta   90.00
_cell.angle_gamma   90.00
#
_symmetry.space_group_name_H-M   'P 1'
#
loop_
_entity.id
_entity.type
_entity.pdbx_description
1 polymer ?
#
loop_
_entity_poly.entity_id
_entity_poly.type
_entity_poly.pdbx_seq_one_letter_code
_entity_poly.pdbx_strand_id
1 'polypeptide(L)' 'MASLVCATCRKLIPPGTSAVRCTVASCNTGRMKLRFCTITCWEKHIPTARHRKAAYIVEERAAPE' A
#
# COMPACT_ATOMS: atom_id res chain seq x y z
N MET A 1 -7.10 -8.21 14.85
CA MET A 1 -6.38 -8.13 13.57
C MET A 1 -6.05 -6.67 13.26
N ALA A 2 -4.83 -6.35 12.86
CA ALA A 2 -4.44 -4.96 12.59
C ALA A 2 -5.05 -4.50 11.26
N SER A 3 -5.97 -3.54 11.30
CA SER A 3 -6.51 -2.89 10.11
C SER A 3 -5.40 -2.11 9.41
N LEU A 4 -5.17 -2.37 8.12
CA LEU A 4 -4.27 -1.54 7.32
C LEU A 4 -4.94 -0.21 7.01
N VAL A 5 -4.14 0.84 6.88
CA VAL A 5 -4.61 2.18 6.48
C VAL A 5 -3.92 2.57 5.18
N CYS A 6 -4.71 3.07 4.22
CA CYS A 6 -4.17 3.55 2.96
C CYS A 6 -3.29 4.78 3.20
N ALA A 7 -2.04 4.76 2.74
CA ALA A 7 -1.12 5.89 2.91
C ALA A 7 -1.57 7.16 2.14
N THR A 8 -2.34 7.01 1.06
CA THR A 8 -2.79 8.13 0.22
C THR A 8 -4.09 8.75 0.72
N CYS A 9 -5.13 7.93 0.93
CA CYS A 9 -6.46 8.43 1.31
C CYS A 9 -6.77 8.31 2.80
N ARG A 10 -5.89 7.67 3.59
CA ARG A 10 -6.04 7.41 5.03
C ARG A 10 -7.29 6.61 5.42
N LYS A 11 -7.95 6.00 4.43
CA LYS A 11 -9.07 5.08 4.67
C LYS A 11 -8.56 3.74 5.15
N LEU A 12 -9.34 3.09 6.01
CA LEU A 12 -9.10 1.72 6.42
C LEU A 12 -9.22 0.80 5.21
N ILE A 13 -8.29 -0.16 5.10
CA ILE A 13 -8.32 -1.22 4.10
C ILE A 13 -8.84 -2.48 4.80
N PRO A 14 -10.10 -2.89 4.54
CA PRO A 14 -10.74 -3.97 5.27
C PRO A 14 -9.92 -5.27 5.25
N PRO A 15 -9.93 -6.08 6.32
CA PRO A 15 -9.35 -7.42 6.24
C PRO A 15 -10.05 -8.24 5.14
N GLY A 16 -9.35 -9.21 4.53
CA GLY A 16 -9.88 -9.98 3.40
C GLY A 16 -9.88 -9.29 2.03
N THR A 17 -9.45 -8.03 1.95
CA THR A 17 -9.35 -7.30 0.67
C THR A 17 -7.89 -7.15 0.24
N SER A 18 -7.65 -7.24 -1.07
CA SER A 18 -6.31 -7.04 -1.64
C SER A 18 -5.79 -5.64 -1.31
N ALA A 19 -4.57 -5.57 -0.81
CA ALA A 19 -3.86 -4.33 -0.57
C ALA A 19 -2.75 -4.18 -1.60
N VAL A 20 -2.50 -2.97 -2.06
CA VAL A 20 -1.41 -2.66 -2.97
C VAL A 20 -0.21 -2.18 -2.17
N ARG A 21 0.97 -2.70 -2.49
CA ARG A 21 2.25 -2.21 -1.96
C ARG A 21 3.16 -1.74 -3.08
N CYS A 22 4.02 -0.77 -2.76
CA CYS A 22 5.09 -0.37 -3.67
C CYS A 22 6.23 -1.40 -3.63
N THR A 23 6.97 -1.58 -4.72
CA THR A 23 8.18 -2.44 -4.76
C THR A 23 9.42 -1.75 -4.19
N VAL A 24 9.39 -0.42 -4.06
CA VAL A 24 10.52 0.37 -3.58
C VAL A 24 10.74 0.12 -2.08
N ALA A 25 11.96 -0.23 -1.70
CA ALA A 25 12.30 -0.61 -0.32
C ALA A 25 11.99 0.50 0.69
N SER A 26 12.28 1.77 0.37
CA SER A 26 12.03 2.90 1.26
C SER A 26 10.55 3.09 1.60
N CYS A 27 9.63 2.65 0.74
CA CYS A 27 8.18 2.68 1.00
C CYS A 27 7.68 1.50 1.85
N ASN A 28 8.57 0.57 2.23
CA ASN A 28 8.21 -0.65 2.97
C ASN A 28 9.04 -0.86 4.24
N THR A 29 9.98 0.03 4.55
CA THR A 29 10.87 -0.10 5.72
C THR A 29 10.38 0.70 6.92
N GLY A 30 10.74 0.23 8.12
CA GLY A 30 10.48 0.92 9.38
C GLY A 30 9.00 1.14 9.68
N ARG A 31 8.65 2.34 10.16
CA ARG A 31 7.27 2.75 10.46
C ARG A 31 6.46 3.12 9.22
N MET A 32 7.11 3.28 8.06
CA MET A 32 6.49 3.68 6.80
C MET A 32 6.16 2.46 5.94
N LYS A 33 5.57 1.41 6.52
CA LYS A 33 5.05 0.28 5.74
C LYS A 33 3.82 0.73 4.95
N LEU A 34 4.04 1.45 3.85
CA LEU A 34 2.96 2.04 3.08
C LEU A 34 2.14 0.93 2.45
N ARG A 35 0.82 1.04 2.59
CA ARG A 35 -0.17 0.17 1.97
C ARG A 35 -1.20 1.05 1.32
N PHE A 36 -1.73 0.62 0.19
CA PHE A 36 -2.69 1.37 -0.60
C PHE A 36 -3.91 0.49 -0.86
N CYS A 37 -5.10 1.09 -0.83
CA CYS A 37 -6.32 0.34 -1.10
C CYS A 37 -6.52 0.03 -2.59
N THR A 38 -5.92 0.83 -3.50
CA THR A 38 -6.06 0.68 -4.94
C THR A 38 -4.79 1.07 -5.68
N ILE A 39 -4.66 0.62 -6.94
CA ILE A 39 -3.58 1.04 -7.84
C ILE A 39 -3.61 2.56 -8.03
N THR A 40 -4.79 3.18 -8.16
CA THR A 40 -4.90 4.65 -8.25
C THR A 40 -4.35 5.37 -7.02
N CYS A 41 -4.57 4.83 -5.81
CA CYS A 41 -3.97 5.39 -4.61
C CYS A 41 -2.45 5.24 -4.62
N TRP A 42 -1.94 4.13 -5.16
CA TRP A 42 -0.53 3.96 -5.43
C TRP A 42 -0.06 4.98 -6.49
N GLU A 43 -0.67 5.15 -7.65
CA GLU A 43 -0.22 6.13 -8.65
C GLU A 43 -0.11 7.56 -8.09
N LYS A 44 -1.07 7.96 -7.24
CA LYS A 44 -1.03 9.27 -6.56
C LYS A 44 0.16 9.46 -5.61
N HIS A 45 0.78 8.39 -5.09
CA HIS A 45 1.99 8.52 -4.26
C HIS A 45 3.26 8.74 -5.11
N ILE A 46 3.25 8.36 -6.40
CA ILE A 46 4.44 8.38 -7.26
C ILE A 46 4.99 9.80 -7.48
N PRO A 47 4.18 10.84 -7.83
CA PRO A 47 4.71 12.17 -8.10
C PRO A 47 5.47 12.79 -6.92
N THR A 48 5.03 12.47 -5.70
CA THR A 48 5.67 12.94 -4.46
C THR A 48 6.93 12.17 -4.10
N ALA A 49 7.18 11.03 -4.75
CA ALA A 49 8.26 10.13 -4.41
C ALA A 49 9.28 10.09 -5.57
N ARG A 50 10.56 10.36 -5.27
CA ARG A 50 11.65 10.35 -6.25
C ARG A 50 12.03 8.92 -6.65
N HIS A 51 11.10 8.17 -7.24
CA HIS A 51 11.28 6.78 -7.64
C HIS A 51 11.97 6.67 -9.00
N ARG A 52 13.05 5.89 -9.10
CA ARG A 52 13.72 5.59 -10.37
C ARG A 52 13.02 4.49 -11.19
N LYS A 53 12.44 3.48 -10.52
CA LYS A 53 11.69 2.36 -11.11
C LYS A 53 10.58 1.93 -10.15
N ALA A 54 9.50 2.72 -10.07
CA ALA A 54 8.34 2.36 -9.24
C ALA A 54 7.53 1.26 -9.91
N ALA A 55 7.23 0.20 -9.16
CA ALA A 55 6.22 -0.78 -9.51
C ALA A 55 5.35 -1.07 -8.28
N TYR A 56 4.24 -1.77 -8.50
CA TYR A 56 3.35 -2.20 -7.44
C TYR A 56 3.21 -3.72 -7.40
N ILE A 57 2.84 -4.22 -6.23
CA ILE A 57 2.44 -5.61 -6.02
C ILE A 57 1.09 -5.58 -5.32
N VAL A 58 0.16 -6.39 -5.83
CA VAL A 58 -1.14 -6.63 -5.19
C VAL A 58 -0.96 -7.79 -4.22
N GLU A 59 -1.10 -7.52 -2.93
CA GLU A 59 -1.07 -8.51 -1.86
C GLU A 59 -2.51 -8.91 -1.53
N GLU A 60 -2.90 -10.12 -1.91
CA GLU A 60 -4.13 -10.72 -1.40
C GLU A 60 -3.99 -10.96 0.10
N ARG A 61 -4.99 -10.51 0.86
CA ARG A 61 -5.03 -10.71 2.30
C ARG A 61 -6.08 -11.75 2.60
N ALA A 62 -5.68 -12.79 3.31
CA ALA A 62 -6.63 -13.75 3.87
C ALA A 62 -7.64 -12.98 4.74
N ALA A 63 -8.92 -13.28 4.57
CA ALA A 63 -9.91 -12.88 5.54
C ALA A 63 -9.63 -13.66 6.85
N PRO A 64 -9.79 -13.06 8.03
CA PRO A 64 -10.07 -13.85 9.22
C PRO A 64 -11.18 -14.85 8.90
N GLU A 65 -10.94 -16.13 9.17
CA GLU A 65 -12.02 -17.12 9.39
C GLU A 65 -12.82 -16.75 10.65
#